data_AF-F3UTI7-F1
#
_entry.id   AF-F3UTI7-F1
#
_cell.length_a   1.000
_cell.length_b   1.000
_cell.length_c   1.000
_cell.angle_alpha   90.00
_cell.angle_beta   90.00
_cell.angle_gamma   90.00
#
_symmetry.space_group_name_H-M   'P 1'
#
loop_
_entity.id
_entity.type
_entity.pdbx_description
1 polymer ?
#
loop_
_entity_poly.entity_id
_entity_poly.type
_entity_poly.pdbx_seq_one_letter_code
_entity_poly.pdbx_strand_id
1 'polypeptide(L)'
;MKHFMKKYIESFLLGLTFIFVLFSSTVYAVTELRESTNLSTLDIYQFTLTQDNMEILSQNSSVERDYIPADGGWKESTIFSLRVDKNQSKQTFDNPIKLRFNNAGIVNGKVVDVYVTFHSIDAHLVQRNADYQDPNKTLVPFLTVDENWGSKSIQIMDYIWPPHPTLTHDMHGSFALDTDVTAELRYQDGTPTDLKMVMLPSDIDVVYNALGREENFSIYDKDTALNKIVKNTSYALNETLAGNKTTWHPTRSTQGGSDEHNVSGFAVRSETNAIRFDFTTTAVSGGLFGFYTETPKAPEKQV
;
A
#
# COMPACT_ATOMS: atom_id res chain seq x y z
N MET A 1 24.19 -26.33 57.20
CA MET A 1 24.69 -25.83 55.91
C MET A 1 23.99 -26.45 54.69
N LYS A 2 23.97 -27.78 54.51
CA LYS A 2 23.36 -28.44 53.32
C LYS A 2 21.89 -28.10 53.06
N HIS A 3 21.08 -27.89 54.11
CA HIS A 3 19.64 -27.63 53.94
C HIS A 3 19.32 -26.18 53.53
N PHE A 4 20.12 -25.21 53.97
CA PHE A 4 19.98 -23.81 53.59
C PHE A 4 20.36 -23.59 52.11
N MET A 5 21.45 -24.21 51.64
CA MET A 5 21.91 -24.11 50.25
C MET A 5 20.87 -24.63 49.25
N LYS A 6 20.16 -25.71 49.60
CA LYS A 6 19.12 -26.31 48.75
C LYS A 6 17.93 -25.37 48.54
N LYS A 7 17.50 -24.67 49.61
CA LYS A 7 16.38 -23.71 49.57
C LYS A 7 16.69 -22.47 48.71
N TYR A 8 17.94 -22.00 48.72
CA TYR A 8 18.39 -20.90 47.87
C TYR A 8 18.50 -21.30 46.40
N ILE A 9 18.97 -22.52 46.11
CA ILE A 9 19.05 -23.04 44.73
C ILE A 9 17.64 -23.27 44.16
N GLU A 10 16.72 -23.84 44.93
CA GLU A 10 15.32 -24.04 44.53
C GLU A 10 14.61 -22.69 44.29
N SER A 11 14.83 -21.68 45.14
CA SER A 11 14.25 -20.34 44.97
C SER A 11 14.87 -19.57 43.80
N PHE A 12 16.17 -19.75 43.54
CA PHE A 12 16.87 -19.15 42.39
C PHE A 12 16.39 -19.76 41.07
N LEU A 13 16.21 -21.08 41.00
CA LEU A 13 15.66 -21.78 39.82
C LEU A 13 14.19 -21.43 39.56
N LEU A 14 13.38 -21.25 40.62
CA LEU A 14 11.99 -20.80 40.49
C LEU A 14 11.90 -19.34 40.00
N GLY A 15 12.81 -18.48 40.47
CA GLY A 15 12.91 -17.09 40.00
C GLY A 15 13.36 -17.00 38.53
N LEU A 16 14.32 -17.85 38.13
CA LEU A 16 14.80 -17.91 36.74
C LEU A 16 13.72 -18.41 35.77
N THR A 17 12.91 -19.40 36.17
CA THR A 17 11.77 -19.86 35.36
C THR A 17 10.69 -18.80 35.22
N PHE A 18 10.43 -17.99 36.26
CA PHE A 18 9.47 -16.89 36.18
C PHE A 18 9.92 -15.77 35.21
N ILE A 19 11.24 -15.52 35.14
CA ILE A 19 11.83 -14.58 34.17
C ILE A 19 11.65 -15.09 32.73
N PHE A 20 11.90 -16.37 32.44
CA PHE A 20 11.70 -16.92 31.10
C PHE A 20 10.23 -16.95 30.64
N VAL A 21 9.27 -17.11 31.57
CA VAL A 21 7.83 -17.06 31.24
C VAL A 21 7.36 -15.63 30.93
N LEU A 22 7.92 -14.61 31.60
CA LEU A 22 7.61 -13.20 31.32
C LEU A 22 8.18 -12.70 29.98
N PHE A 23 9.19 -13.38 29.44
CA PHE A 23 9.79 -13.10 28.12
C PHE A 23 9.41 -14.13 27.06
N SER A 24 8.26 -14.81 27.22
CA SER A 24 7.64 -15.53 26.10
C SER A 24 7.05 -14.49 25.15
N SER A 25 7.89 -13.86 24.32
CA SER A 25 7.43 -13.17 23.13
C SER A 25 6.64 -14.19 22.31
N THR A 26 5.33 -14.02 22.20
CA THR A 26 4.55 -14.70 21.16
C THR A 26 5.25 -14.40 19.85
N VAL A 27 5.87 -15.42 19.26
CA VAL A 27 6.41 -15.31 17.90
C VAL A 27 5.19 -15.19 17.01
N TYR A 28 4.83 -13.95 16.66
CA TYR A 28 3.90 -13.70 15.56
C TYR A 28 4.64 -14.17 14.31
N ALA A 29 4.15 -15.28 13.75
CA ALA A 29 4.63 -15.79 12.49
C ALA A 29 3.50 -15.58 11.49
N VAL A 30 3.76 -14.77 10.47
CA VAL A 30 2.84 -14.61 9.36
C VAL A 30 2.60 -15.98 8.70
N THR A 31 1.33 -16.32 8.48
CA THR A 31 0.97 -17.55 7.79
C THR A 31 1.07 -17.33 6.28
N GLU A 32 2.06 -17.93 5.62
CA GLU A 32 2.19 -17.88 4.16
C GLU A 32 1.63 -19.14 3.49
N LEU A 33 0.71 -18.96 2.54
CA LEU A 33 0.09 -20.03 1.78
C LEU A 33 0.36 -19.86 0.29
N ARG A 34 0.60 -20.99 -0.40
CA ARG A 34 0.62 -21.07 -1.86
C ARG A 34 -0.49 -22.01 -2.32
N GLU A 35 -1.49 -21.46 -3.00
CA GLU A 35 -2.73 -22.17 -3.34
C GLU A 35 -3.13 -21.95 -4.80
N SER A 36 -4.01 -22.78 -5.36
CA SER A 36 -4.54 -22.61 -6.72
C SER A 36 -5.70 -21.61 -6.80
N THR A 37 -6.04 -20.94 -5.70
CA THR A 37 -7.09 -19.92 -5.61
C THR A 37 -6.82 -18.78 -6.58
N ASN A 38 -7.81 -18.42 -7.41
CA ASN A 38 -7.73 -17.26 -8.28
C ASN A 38 -7.91 -15.97 -7.46
N LEU A 39 -6.85 -15.18 -7.34
CA LEU A 39 -6.82 -13.96 -6.54
C LEU A 39 -7.61 -12.81 -7.17
N SER A 40 -7.84 -12.81 -8.49
CA SER A 40 -8.61 -11.76 -9.19
C SER A 40 -10.12 -11.84 -8.94
N THR A 41 -10.60 -12.92 -8.33
CA THR A 41 -12.03 -13.17 -8.11
C THR A 41 -12.33 -13.49 -6.65
N LEU A 42 -11.52 -13.01 -5.71
CA LEU A 42 -11.78 -13.20 -4.29
C LEU A 42 -13.09 -12.52 -3.88
N ASP A 43 -13.92 -13.26 -3.15
CA ASP A 43 -15.16 -12.74 -2.57
C ASP A 43 -14.83 -12.11 -1.20
N ILE A 44 -14.38 -10.86 -1.25
CA ILE A 44 -14.00 -10.04 -0.11
C ILE A 44 -14.62 -8.65 -0.25
N TYR A 45 -14.80 -7.96 0.87
CA TYR A 45 -15.46 -6.66 0.86
C TYR A 45 -14.48 -5.55 0.52
N GLN A 46 -14.67 -4.89 -0.63
CA GLN A 46 -13.91 -3.71 -1.03
C GLN A 46 -14.55 -2.42 -0.52
N PHE A 47 -13.77 -1.59 0.17
CA PHE A 47 -14.21 -0.25 0.57
C PHE A 47 -14.22 0.71 -0.62
N THR A 48 -15.13 1.67 -0.60
CA THR A 48 -15.33 2.67 -1.66
C THR A 48 -14.37 3.84 -1.47
N LEU A 49 -13.45 4.01 -2.42
CA LEU A 49 -12.55 5.14 -2.49
C LEU A 49 -12.82 5.88 -3.80
N THR A 50 -13.54 6.99 -3.73
CA THR A 50 -13.89 7.82 -4.89
C THR A 50 -13.69 9.30 -4.58
N GLN A 51 -13.75 10.15 -5.60
CA GLN A 51 -13.66 11.61 -5.40
C GLN A 51 -14.81 12.14 -4.53
N ASP A 52 -16.02 11.61 -4.72
CA ASP A 52 -17.23 12.02 -3.98
C ASP A 52 -17.12 11.85 -2.46
N ASN A 53 -16.38 10.83 -2.01
CA ASN A 53 -16.24 10.53 -0.60
C ASN A 53 -14.84 10.81 -0.04
N MET A 54 -13.93 11.34 -0.86
CA MET A 54 -12.59 11.74 -0.46
C MET A 54 -12.60 13.11 0.23
N GLU A 55 -11.86 13.18 1.33
CA GLU A 55 -11.56 14.40 2.06
C GLU A 55 -10.05 14.52 2.28
N ILE A 56 -9.52 15.74 2.09
CA ILE A 56 -8.13 16.05 2.38
C ILE A 56 -8.04 16.54 3.82
N LEU A 57 -7.42 15.73 4.69
CA LEU A 57 -7.24 16.06 6.11
C LEU A 57 -6.04 16.98 6.33
N SER A 58 -4.98 16.78 5.56
CA SER A 58 -3.80 17.65 5.53
C SER A 58 -3.11 17.55 4.19
N GLN A 59 -2.53 18.64 3.72
CA GLN A 59 -1.72 18.71 2.50
C GLN A 59 -0.60 19.73 2.72
N ASN A 60 0.64 19.37 2.41
CA ASN A 60 1.78 20.28 2.50
C ASN A 60 1.87 21.19 1.26
N SER A 61 2.72 22.22 1.31
CA SER A 61 2.87 23.19 0.21
C SER A 61 3.60 22.66 -1.01
N SER A 62 4.26 21.50 -0.92
CA SER A 62 4.90 20.86 -2.08
C SER A 62 3.92 20.05 -2.93
N VAL A 63 2.73 19.74 -2.41
CA VAL A 63 1.69 19.05 -3.15
C VAL A 63 0.78 20.06 -3.85
N GLU A 64 0.64 19.91 -5.15
CA GLU A 64 -0.35 20.59 -5.97
C GLU A 64 -1.45 19.61 -6.37
N ARG A 65 -2.67 20.13 -6.51
CA ARG A 65 -3.86 19.34 -6.81
C ARG A 65 -4.50 19.87 -8.08
N ASP A 66 -4.68 18.99 -9.04
CA ASP A 66 -5.36 19.25 -10.30
C ASP A 66 -6.66 18.45 -10.39
N TYR A 67 -7.65 19.03 -11.04
CA TYR A 67 -8.89 18.36 -11.38
C TYR A 67 -9.01 18.25 -12.89
N ILE A 68 -9.32 17.05 -13.35
CA ILE A 68 -9.46 16.72 -14.74
C ILE A 68 -10.92 16.32 -14.98
N PRO A 69 -11.66 17.05 -15.82
CA PRO A 69 -13.05 16.69 -16.11
C PRO A 69 -13.10 15.41 -16.95
N ALA A 70 -14.24 14.72 -16.88
CA ALA A 70 -14.53 13.60 -17.77
C ALA A 70 -14.41 14.02 -19.25
N ASP A 71 -13.83 13.16 -20.07
CA ASP A 71 -13.66 13.36 -21.51
C ASP A 71 -13.91 12.07 -22.29
N GLY A 72 -14.94 12.06 -23.12
CA GLY A 72 -15.36 10.88 -23.87
C GLY A 72 -15.70 9.70 -22.95
N GLY A 73 -14.91 8.63 -23.05
CA GLY A 73 -15.05 7.42 -22.22
C GLY A 73 -14.32 7.47 -20.89
N TRP A 74 -13.54 8.53 -20.64
CA TRP A 74 -12.77 8.69 -19.41
C TRP A 74 -13.58 9.44 -18.36
N LYS A 75 -13.51 8.95 -17.13
CA LYS A 75 -14.09 9.58 -15.95
C LYS A 75 -13.21 10.73 -15.50
N GLU A 76 -13.82 11.64 -14.74
CA GLU A 76 -13.10 12.71 -14.08
C GLU A 76 -12.05 12.18 -13.11
N SER A 77 -10.98 12.94 -12.88
CA SER A 77 -9.86 12.55 -12.02
C SER A 77 -9.41 13.71 -11.13
N THR A 78 -9.09 13.41 -9.87
CA THR A 78 -8.32 14.31 -9.02
C THR A 78 -6.90 13.80 -8.93
N ILE A 79 -5.94 14.64 -9.34
CA ILE A 79 -4.51 14.32 -9.37
C ILE A 79 -3.80 15.12 -8.29
N PHE A 80 -2.87 14.47 -7.59
CA PHE A 80 -1.93 15.10 -6.68
C PHE A 80 -0.52 14.92 -7.20
N SER A 81 0.21 16.03 -7.26
CA SER A 81 1.56 16.06 -7.81
C SER A 81 2.53 16.77 -6.87
N LEU A 82 3.78 16.32 -6.85
CA LEU A 82 4.88 16.94 -6.11
C LEU A 82 5.54 18.01 -6.97
N ARG A 83 5.72 19.21 -6.40
CA ARG A 83 6.60 20.23 -6.98
C ARG A 83 8.05 19.88 -6.68
N VAL A 84 8.80 19.53 -7.71
CA VAL A 84 10.20 19.09 -7.58
C VAL A 84 11.19 20.21 -7.93
N ASP A 85 12.30 20.27 -7.20
CA ASP A 85 13.48 21.07 -7.55
C ASP A 85 14.33 20.31 -8.57
N LYS A 86 14.37 20.82 -9.80
CA LYS A 86 15.09 20.18 -10.91
C LYS A 86 16.61 20.17 -10.69
N ASN A 87 17.15 20.94 -9.75
CA ASN A 87 18.58 20.92 -9.44
C ASN A 87 19.01 19.75 -8.55
N GLN A 88 18.06 18.98 -8.02
CA GLN A 88 18.32 17.86 -7.12
C GLN A 88 18.02 16.52 -7.80
N SER A 89 18.95 15.57 -7.69
CA SER A 89 18.76 14.22 -8.22
C SER A 89 17.93 13.32 -7.32
N LYS A 90 17.81 13.65 -6.04
CA LYS A 90 16.95 12.97 -5.07
C LYS A 90 16.35 14.02 -4.13
N GLN A 91 15.05 13.89 -3.84
CA GLN A 91 14.31 14.76 -2.94
C GLN A 91 13.37 13.94 -2.07
N THR A 92 13.22 14.32 -0.80
CA THR A 92 12.29 13.68 0.13
C THR A 92 11.21 14.68 0.50
N PHE A 93 9.95 14.26 0.37
CA PHE A 93 8.77 15.04 0.72
C PHE A 93 8.10 14.38 1.92
N ASP A 94 8.28 14.97 3.11
CA ASP A 94 7.72 14.46 4.35
C ASP A 94 6.25 14.88 4.52
N ASN A 95 5.44 13.92 4.96
CA ASN A 95 4.01 14.05 5.26
C ASN A 95 3.23 14.84 4.19
N PRO A 96 3.33 14.47 2.89
CA PRO A 96 2.83 15.30 1.80
C PRO A 96 1.32 15.47 1.84
N ILE A 97 0.59 14.39 2.12
CA ILE A 97 -0.86 14.42 2.17
C ILE A 97 -1.42 13.33 3.09
N LYS A 98 -2.56 13.64 3.70
CA LYS A 98 -3.40 12.66 4.40
C LYS A 98 -4.83 12.79 3.91
N LEU A 99 -5.40 11.67 3.51
CA LEU A 99 -6.77 11.56 3.03
C LEU A 99 -7.64 10.76 3.99
N ARG A 100 -8.94 11.05 3.96
CA ARG A 100 -10.01 10.22 4.49
C ARG A 100 -11.01 9.96 3.38
N PHE A 101 -11.37 8.71 3.17
CA PHE A 101 -12.54 8.31 2.40
C PHE A 101 -13.67 8.05 3.39
N ASN A 102 -14.58 9.02 3.48
CA ASN A 102 -15.68 9.03 4.42
C ASN A 102 -16.79 8.07 3.97
N ASN A 103 -17.46 7.40 4.90
CA ASN A 103 -18.53 6.44 4.57
C ASN A 103 -18.11 5.40 3.51
N ALA A 104 -16.86 4.94 3.57
CA ALA A 104 -16.28 4.06 2.55
C ALA A 104 -16.99 2.69 2.47
N GLY A 105 -17.60 2.24 3.56
CA GLY A 105 -18.41 1.02 3.56
C GLY A 105 -19.16 0.78 4.86
N ILE A 106 -19.93 -0.30 4.89
CA ILE A 106 -20.64 -0.78 6.08
C ILE A 106 -20.28 -2.24 6.30
N VAL A 107 -19.70 -2.56 7.46
CA VAL A 107 -19.35 -3.93 7.86
C VAL A 107 -19.91 -4.19 9.25
N ASN A 108 -20.60 -5.32 9.42
CA ASN A 108 -21.27 -5.69 10.68
C ASN A 108 -22.20 -4.59 11.24
N GLY A 109 -22.87 -3.85 10.34
CA GLY A 109 -23.77 -2.75 10.71
C GLY A 109 -23.08 -1.45 11.12
N LYS A 110 -21.74 -1.38 11.07
CA LYS A 110 -20.96 -0.18 11.39
C LYS A 110 -20.43 0.47 10.13
N VAL A 111 -20.51 1.80 10.08
CA VAL A 111 -19.93 2.60 8.99
C VAL A 111 -18.42 2.69 9.19
N VAL A 112 -17.67 2.47 8.11
CA VAL A 112 -16.21 2.44 8.09
C VAL A 112 -15.69 3.57 7.20
N ASP A 113 -14.76 4.34 7.74
CA ASP A 113 -13.90 5.26 6.99
C ASP A 113 -12.58 4.56 6.63
N VAL A 114 -11.98 4.95 5.50
CA VAL A 114 -10.61 4.57 5.14
C VAL A 114 -9.71 5.80 5.22
N TYR A 115 -8.66 5.73 6.02
CA TYR A 115 -7.63 6.77 6.09
C TYR A 115 -6.43 6.33 5.27
N VAL A 116 -5.89 7.22 4.45
CA VAL A 116 -4.65 6.99 3.68
C VAL A 116 -3.67 8.10 4.03
N THR A 117 -2.57 7.74 4.68
CA THR A 117 -1.54 8.67 5.15
C THR A 117 -0.26 8.42 4.37
N PHE A 118 0.19 9.42 3.62
CA PHE A 118 1.49 9.39 2.96
C PHE A 118 2.51 9.96 3.94
N HIS A 119 3.44 9.11 4.42
CA HIS A 119 4.44 9.49 5.43
C HIS A 119 5.62 10.20 4.80
N SER A 120 6.11 9.68 3.68
CA SER A 120 7.19 10.27 2.90
C SER A 120 7.11 9.82 1.45
N ILE A 121 7.52 10.69 0.54
CA ILE A 121 7.74 10.32 -0.86
C ILE A 121 9.16 10.74 -1.25
N ASP A 122 9.97 9.77 -1.67
CA ASP A 122 11.29 10.03 -2.25
C ASP A 122 11.15 10.13 -3.77
N ALA A 123 11.42 11.30 -4.34
CA ALA A 123 11.49 11.49 -5.79
C ALA A 123 12.94 11.37 -6.27
N HIS A 124 13.17 10.50 -7.25
CA HIS A 124 14.47 10.23 -7.86
C HIS A 124 14.46 10.69 -9.30
N LEU A 125 15.39 11.57 -9.65
CA LEU A 125 15.61 11.97 -11.04
C LEU A 125 16.15 10.77 -11.82
N VAL A 126 15.32 10.25 -12.71
CA VAL A 126 15.65 9.16 -13.62
C VAL A 126 16.33 9.76 -14.84
N GLN A 127 15.65 10.63 -15.59
CA GLN A 127 16.19 11.15 -16.84
C GLN A 127 15.86 12.62 -17.07
N ARG A 128 16.76 13.30 -17.78
CA ARG A 128 16.62 14.70 -18.19
C ARG A 128 16.04 14.80 -19.61
N ASN A 129 14.82 14.28 -19.77
CA ASN A 129 14.07 14.28 -21.04
C ASN A 129 13.50 15.67 -21.39
N ALA A 130 12.70 15.77 -22.45
CA ALA A 130 12.12 17.04 -22.92
C ALA A 130 11.28 17.74 -21.83
N ASP A 131 10.45 16.98 -21.10
CA ASP A 131 9.64 17.49 -19.99
C ASP A 131 10.52 18.06 -18.87
N TYR A 132 11.61 17.37 -18.52
CA TYR A 132 12.59 17.92 -17.59
C TYR A 132 13.29 19.18 -18.12
N GLN A 133 13.45 19.38 -19.43
CA GLN A 133 14.06 20.62 -19.94
C GLN A 133 13.06 21.78 -20.05
N ASP A 134 11.75 21.50 -20.09
CA ASP A 134 10.72 22.53 -20.17
C ASP A 134 10.63 23.33 -18.86
N PRO A 135 10.87 24.66 -18.86
CA PRO A 135 10.78 25.47 -17.65
C PRO A 135 9.37 25.55 -17.06
N ASN A 136 8.32 25.23 -17.82
CA ASN A 136 6.93 25.25 -17.34
C ASN A 136 6.52 23.94 -16.66
N LYS A 137 7.29 22.87 -16.85
CA LYS A 137 7.03 21.56 -16.24
C LYS A 137 7.84 21.41 -14.95
N THR A 138 7.11 21.36 -13.83
CA THR A 138 7.66 21.40 -12.46
C THR A 138 7.04 20.37 -11.52
N LEU A 139 6.01 19.65 -11.98
CA LEU A 139 5.27 18.71 -11.15
C LEU A 139 5.55 17.26 -11.55
N VAL A 140 5.51 16.36 -10.57
CA VAL A 140 5.54 14.90 -10.79
C VAL A 140 4.30 14.34 -10.11
N PRO A 141 3.34 13.73 -10.83
CA PRO A 141 2.19 13.10 -10.21
C PRO A 141 2.64 11.99 -9.27
N PHE A 142 1.89 11.73 -8.20
CA PHE A 142 2.15 10.60 -7.31
C PHE A 142 0.87 9.87 -6.89
N LEU A 143 -0.28 10.54 -6.94
CA LEU A 143 -1.55 10.00 -6.51
C LEU A 143 -2.67 10.49 -7.43
N THR A 144 -3.48 9.54 -7.90
CA THR A 144 -4.71 9.80 -8.65
C THR A 144 -5.88 9.13 -7.95
N VAL A 145 -6.99 9.87 -7.83
CA VAL A 145 -8.28 9.34 -7.37
C VAL A 145 -9.28 9.51 -8.50
N ASP A 146 -9.57 8.39 -9.18
CA ASP A 146 -10.56 8.26 -10.23
C ASP A 146 -11.03 6.80 -10.36
N GLU A 147 -11.82 6.50 -11.36
CA GLU A 147 -12.22 5.12 -11.68
C GLU A 147 -11.95 4.74 -13.15
N ASN A 148 -10.86 5.25 -13.71
CA ASN A 148 -10.45 4.98 -15.10
C ASN A 148 -9.77 3.62 -15.25
N TRP A 149 -8.99 3.18 -14.27
CA TRP A 149 -8.28 1.89 -14.27
C TRP A 149 -8.95 0.81 -13.42
N GLY A 150 -9.64 1.21 -12.37
CA GLY A 150 -10.46 0.31 -11.56
C GLY A 150 -11.37 1.07 -10.62
N SER A 151 -12.40 0.39 -10.12
CA SER A 151 -13.39 1.00 -9.23
C SER A 151 -12.92 0.98 -7.79
N LYS A 152 -13.33 2.00 -7.02
CA LYS A 152 -13.17 2.03 -5.55
C LYS A 152 -11.72 1.87 -5.07
N SER A 153 -10.79 2.53 -5.75
CA SER A 153 -9.35 2.38 -5.51
C SER A 153 -8.64 3.72 -5.64
N ILE A 154 -7.43 3.80 -5.11
CA ILE A 154 -6.49 4.88 -5.41
C ILE A 154 -5.42 4.37 -6.36
N GLN A 155 -4.78 5.29 -7.07
CA GLN A 155 -3.66 4.98 -7.95
C GLN A 155 -2.42 5.70 -7.42
N ILE A 156 -1.34 4.96 -7.19
CA ILE A 156 -0.02 5.54 -6.88
C ILE A 156 0.81 5.41 -8.15
N MET A 157 0.99 6.51 -8.87
CA MET A 157 1.61 6.54 -10.20
C MET A 157 2.45 7.79 -10.39
N ASP A 158 3.54 7.66 -11.13
CA ASP A 158 4.42 8.78 -11.50
C ASP A 158 4.15 9.33 -12.91
N TYR A 159 2.99 8.99 -13.45
CA TYR A 159 2.46 9.52 -14.69
C TYR A 159 0.94 9.62 -14.60
N ILE A 160 0.35 10.37 -15.53
CA ILE A 160 -1.10 10.52 -15.64
C ILE A 160 -1.54 9.82 -16.90
N TRP A 161 -2.57 8.98 -16.75
CA TRP A 161 -3.21 8.33 -17.87
C TRP A 161 -4.73 8.35 -17.74
N PRO A 162 -5.47 8.72 -18.80
CA PRO A 162 -4.96 9.12 -20.12
C PRO A 162 -4.25 10.50 -20.10
N PRO A 163 -3.48 10.85 -21.15
CA PRO A 163 -2.89 12.19 -21.24
C PRO A 163 -3.98 13.26 -21.38
N HIS A 164 -3.88 14.34 -20.59
CA HIS A 164 -4.88 15.42 -20.60
C HIS A 164 -4.26 16.72 -21.10
N PRO A 165 -4.74 17.30 -22.23
CA PRO A 165 -4.11 18.46 -22.85
C PRO A 165 -4.18 19.74 -22.01
N THR A 166 -5.06 19.79 -21.01
CA THR A 166 -5.18 20.92 -20.08
C THR A 166 -4.14 20.89 -18.97
N LEU A 167 -3.55 19.73 -18.69
CA LEU A 167 -2.46 19.60 -17.74
C LEU A 167 -1.14 19.74 -18.48
N THR A 168 -0.41 20.82 -18.18
CA THR A 168 0.77 21.21 -18.98
C THR A 168 2.05 21.35 -18.16
N HIS A 169 1.95 21.19 -16.85
CA HIS A 169 3.02 21.42 -15.89
C HIS A 169 3.57 20.14 -15.24
N ASP A 170 2.99 18.99 -15.53
CA ASP A 170 3.48 17.68 -15.12
C ASP A 170 4.68 17.24 -15.95
N MET A 171 5.57 16.44 -15.37
CA MET A 171 6.71 15.84 -16.05
C MET A 171 6.46 14.35 -16.22
N HIS A 172 6.35 13.91 -17.47
CA HIS A 172 6.20 12.50 -17.80
C HIS A 172 7.57 11.83 -17.92
N GLY A 173 7.80 10.76 -17.15
CA GLY A 173 8.98 9.91 -17.27
C GLY A 173 10.31 10.54 -16.84
N SER A 174 10.31 11.68 -16.16
CA SER A 174 11.55 12.30 -15.67
C SER A 174 11.97 11.80 -14.28
N PHE A 175 11.00 11.55 -13.41
CA PHE A 175 11.20 11.13 -12.02
C PHE A 175 10.47 9.82 -11.74
N ALA A 176 11.04 9.04 -10.83
CA ALA A 176 10.42 7.88 -10.22
C ALA A 176 10.29 8.08 -8.71
N LEU A 177 9.36 7.38 -8.08
CA LEU A 177 8.97 7.61 -6.69
C LEU A 177 9.17 6.36 -5.83
N ASP A 178 9.61 6.52 -4.58
CA ASP A 178 9.36 5.56 -3.50
C ASP A 178 8.30 6.22 -2.58
N THR A 179 7.15 5.58 -2.39
CA THR A 179 5.99 6.18 -1.70
C THR A 179 5.65 5.38 -0.45
N ASP A 180 5.93 5.90 0.75
CA ASP A 180 5.61 5.29 2.05
C ASP A 180 4.21 5.70 2.50
N VAL A 181 3.32 4.71 2.65
CA VAL A 181 1.89 4.91 2.87
C VAL A 181 1.40 4.03 4.02
N THR A 182 0.47 4.54 4.81
CA THR A 182 -0.39 3.71 5.68
C THR A 182 -1.84 3.87 5.29
N ALA A 183 -2.50 2.74 5.04
CA ALA A 183 -3.94 2.67 4.96
C ALA A 183 -4.49 2.12 6.28
N GLU A 184 -5.58 2.70 6.77
CA GLU A 184 -6.21 2.32 8.05
C GLU A 184 -7.74 2.38 7.95
N LEU A 185 -8.41 1.30 8.40
CA LEU A 185 -9.87 1.25 8.54
C LEU A 185 -10.28 1.79 9.90
N ARG A 186 -11.33 2.63 9.99
CA ARG A 186 -11.88 3.06 11.28
C ARG A 186 -13.39 3.05 11.30
N TYR A 187 -13.99 2.50 12.36
CA TYR A 187 -15.41 2.70 12.60
C TYR A 187 -15.70 4.17 12.96
N GLN A 188 -16.70 4.75 12.29
CA GLN A 188 -17.11 6.14 12.54
C GLN A 188 -17.73 6.35 13.92
N ASP A 189 -18.32 5.32 14.51
CA ASP A 189 -18.91 5.37 15.85
C ASP A 189 -17.86 5.49 16.97
N GLY A 190 -16.57 5.48 16.63
CA GLY A 190 -15.45 5.60 17.56
C GLY A 190 -15.14 4.33 18.35
N THR A 191 -15.86 3.22 18.09
CA THR A 191 -15.56 1.95 18.73
C THR A 191 -14.23 1.36 18.21
N PRO A 192 -13.53 0.53 19.01
CA PRO A 192 -12.33 -0.15 18.54
C PRO A 192 -12.59 -0.92 17.25
N THR A 193 -11.73 -0.72 16.25
CA THR A 193 -11.86 -1.38 14.94
C THR A 193 -11.24 -2.76 14.99
N ASP A 194 -12.08 -3.79 14.95
CA ASP A 194 -11.71 -5.20 14.98
C ASP A 194 -11.50 -5.81 13.59
N LEU A 195 -11.78 -5.05 12.53
CA LEU A 195 -11.52 -5.44 11.15
C LEU A 195 -10.03 -5.65 10.92
N LYS A 196 -9.71 -6.64 10.09
CA LYS A 196 -8.38 -6.81 9.53
C LYS A 196 -8.37 -6.23 8.12
N MET A 197 -7.41 -5.37 7.84
CA MET A 197 -7.21 -4.85 6.49
C MET A 197 -6.67 -5.97 5.59
N VAL A 198 -7.22 -6.03 4.39
CA VAL A 198 -6.74 -6.88 3.31
C VAL A 198 -6.32 -5.99 2.16
N MET A 199 -5.18 -6.31 1.54
CA MET A 199 -4.70 -5.68 0.31
C MET A 199 -4.37 -6.76 -0.72
N LEU A 200 -4.56 -6.42 -2.00
CA LEU A 200 -4.28 -7.29 -3.14
C LEU A 200 -3.31 -6.55 -4.08
N PRO A 201 -2.05 -6.31 -3.67
CA PRO A 201 -1.06 -5.79 -4.61
C PRO A 201 -0.98 -6.70 -5.84
N SER A 202 -1.02 -6.09 -7.01
CA SER A 202 -1.07 -6.76 -8.31
C SER A 202 -0.37 -5.94 -9.36
N ASP A 203 -0.11 -6.56 -10.50
CA ASP A 203 0.56 -5.94 -11.64
C ASP A 203 1.91 -5.32 -11.25
N ILE A 204 2.64 -5.96 -10.32
CA ILE A 204 4.01 -5.61 -10.00
C ILE A 204 4.89 -6.27 -11.06
N ASP A 205 5.09 -5.58 -12.18
CA ASP A 205 5.51 -6.25 -13.41
C ASP A 205 6.60 -5.50 -14.20
N VAL A 206 6.92 -4.26 -13.81
CA VAL A 206 7.95 -3.46 -14.49
C VAL A 206 9.35 -3.84 -13.97
N VAL A 207 9.94 -4.86 -14.62
CA VAL A 207 11.21 -5.51 -14.18
C VAL A 207 12.41 -4.57 -14.17
N TYR A 208 12.63 -3.77 -15.22
CA TYR A 208 13.67 -2.75 -15.21
C TYR A 208 13.31 -1.67 -16.23
N ASN A 209 13.38 -0.40 -15.83
CA ASN A 209 13.48 0.70 -16.77
C ASN A 209 14.90 0.81 -17.35
N ALA A 210 15.10 1.76 -18.26
CA ALA A 210 16.41 2.03 -18.88
C ALA A 210 17.54 2.35 -17.88
N LEU A 211 17.24 2.60 -16.60
CA LEU A 211 18.20 2.94 -15.55
C LEU A 211 18.38 1.85 -14.49
N GLY A 212 17.82 0.66 -14.71
CA GLY A 212 17.93 -0.45 -13.76
C GLY A 212 17.08 -0.25 -12.50
N ARG A 213 16.03 0.58 -12.57
CA ARG A 213 15.01 0.67 -11.53
C ARG A 213 13.80 -0.19 -11.89
N GLU A 214 13.27 -0.89 -10.90
CA GLU A 214 12.12 -1.77 -11.05
C GLU A 214 10.97 -1.27 -10.19
N GLU A 215 9.75 -1.56 -10.63
CA GLU A 215 8.56 -1.37 -9.80
C GLU A 215 8.61 -2.37 -8.66
N ASN A 216 8.23 -1.98 -7.45
CA ASN A 216 8.14 -2.94 -6.37
C ASN A 216 7.13 -2.51 -5.33
N PHE A 217 6.63 -3.50 -4.60
CA PHE A 217 5.75 -3.29 -3.46
C PHE A 217 6.43 -3.83 -2.21
N SER A 218 6.29 -3.12 -1.10
CA SER A 218 6.94 -3.48 0.15
C SER A 218 6.02 -3.33 1.34
N ILE A 219 6.22 -4.15 2.37
CA ILE A 219 5.52 -4.03 3.66
C ILE A 219 6.56 -3.90 4.77
N TYR A 220 6.31 -2.97 5.69
CA TYR A 220 7.14 -2.79 6.87
C TYR A 220 6.71 -3.77 7.98
N ASP A 221 7.70 -4.29 8.69
CA ASP A 221 7.53 -5.16 9.85
C ASP A 221 6.65 -6.39 9.51
N LYS A 222 6.85 -7.01 8.34
CA LYS A 222 6.00 -8.08 7.78
C LYS A 222 5.48 -9.08 8.81
N ASP A 223 6.36 -9.62 9.64
CA ASP A 223 6.03 -10.72 10.56
C ASP A 223 5.17 -10.28 11.76
N THR A 224 5.10 -8.99 12.06
CA THR A 224 4.23 -8.43 13.12
C THR A 224 3.07 -7.61 12.56
N ALA A 225 3.20 -7.08 11.34
CA ALA A 225 2.16 -6.34 10.65
C ALA A 225 1.13 -7.27 9.99
N LEU A 226 1.51 -8.47 9.57
CA LEU A 226 0.67 -9.38 8.80
C LEU A 226 0.35 -10.67 9.54
N ASN A 227 -0.92 -11.08 9.43
CA ASN A 227 -1.39 -12.37 9.89
C ASN A 227 -1.26 -13.45 8.81
N LYS A 228 -1.51 -13.07 7.55
CA LYS A 228 -1.61 -14.01 6.43
C LYS A 228 -1.11 -13.42 5.11
N ILE A 229 -0.42 -14.22 4.32
CA ILE A 229 -0.08 -13.95 2.91
C ILE A 229 -0.57 -15.13 2.08
N VAL A 230 -1.25 -14.86 0.98
CA VAL A 230 -1.72 -15.88 0.03
C VAL A 230 -1.16 -15.57 -1.35
N LYS A 231 -0.43 -16.55 -1.90
CA LYS A 231 0.20 -16.51 -3.22
C LYS A 231 -0.49 -17.57 -4.10
N ASN A 232 -0.75 -17.26 -5.37
CA ASN A 232 -1.23 -18.28 -6.30
C ASN A 232 -0.09 -19.28 -6.65
N THR A 233 -0.42 -20.48 -7.12
CA THR A 233 0.56 -21.44 -7.64
C THR A 233 1.43 -20.88 -8.78
N SER A 234 0.93 -19.91 -9.54
CA SER A 234 1.62 -19.24 -10.65
C SER A 234 2.46 -18.02 -10.21
N TYR A 235 2.43 -17.66 -8.92
CA TYR A 235 3.15 -16.54 -8.34
C TYR A 235 4.65 -16.56 -8.69
N ALA A 236 5.17 -15.41 -9.11
CA ALA A 236 6.50 -15.28 -9.69
C ALA A 236 7.35 -14.13 -9.12
N LEU A 237 6.89 -13.31 -8.18
CA LEU A 237 7.71 -12.22 -7.62
C LEU A 237 8.84 -12.77 -6.73
N ASN A 238 9.99 -12.10 -6.76
CA ASN A 238 11.09 -12.38 -5.84
C ASN A 238 10.91 -11.58 -4.54
N GLU A 239 11.24 -12.17 -3.40
CA GLU A 239 11.11 -11.51 -2.09
C GLU A 239 12.49 -11.23 -1.50
N THR A 240 12.71 -10.00 -1.01
CA THR A 240 13.91 -9.64 -0.25
C THR A 240 13.55 -8.96 1.06
N LEU A 241 14.46 -9.01 2.03
CA LEU A 241 14.33 -8.34 3.32
C LEU A 241 15.52 -7.41 3.53
N ALA A 242 15.26 -6.12 3.73
CA ALA A 242 16.26 -5.12 4.07
C ALA A 242 15.81 -4.35 5.31
N GLY A 243 16.52 -4.54 6.43
CA GLY A 243 16.07 -4.00 7.72
C GLY A 243 14.71 -4.58 8.12
N ASN A 244 13.71 -3.72 8.27
CA ASN A 244 12.34 -4.13 8.55
C ASN A 244 11.39 -4.06 7.33
N LYS A 245 11.92 -3.79 6.13
CA LYS A 245 11.14 -3.70 4.89
C LYS A 245 11.28 -5.01 4.11
N THR A 246 10.17 -5.74 3.95
CA THR A 246 10.10 -6.86 3.00
C THR A 246 9.60 -6.34 1.66
N THR A 247 10.32 -6.61 0.58
CA THR A 247 10.04 -6.09 -0.77
C THR A 247 9.80 -7.24 -1.75
N TRP A 248 8.78 -7.09 -2.58
CA TRP A 248 8.42 -7.99 -3.67
C TRP A 248 8.77 -7.36 -5.00
N HIS A 249 9.63 -8.06 -5.74
CA HIS A 249 10.25 -7.60 -6.97
C HIS A 249 9.68 -8.35 -8.19
N PRO A 250 9.38 -7.64 -9.28
CA PRO A 250 8.89 -8.20 -10.54
C PRO A 250 9.94 -9.13 -11.15
N THR A 251 9.48 -10.18 -11.82
CA THR A 251 10.36 -11.09 -12.59
C THR A 251 10.04 -11.14 -14.07
N ARG A 252 8.86 -10.63 -14.46
CA ARG A 252 8.36 -10.55 -15.82
C ARG A 252 7.16 -9.60 -15.86
N SER A 253 6.88 -9.10 -17.05
CA SER A 253 5.62 -8.41 -17.31
C SER A 253 4.43 -9.38 -17.32
N THR A 254 3.26 -8.87 -16.94
CA THR A 254 1.97 -9.54 -16.92
C THR A 254 0.94 -8.68 -17.65
N GLN A 255 -0.14 -9.30 -18.13
CA GLN A 255 -1.22 -8.56 -18.72
C GLN A 255 -2.56 -9.25 -18.46
N GLY A 256 -3.55 -8.46 -18.08
CA GLY A 256 -4.91 -8.90 -17.81
C GLY A 256 -5.08 -9.33 -16.36
N GLY A 257 -6.21 -8.96 -15.78
CA GLY A 257 -6.44 -9.05 -14.32
C GLY A 257 -6.17 -10.43 -13.70
N SER A 258 -6.34 -11.54 -14.43
CA SER A 258 -5.94 -12.85 -13.90
C SER A 258 -4.44 -12.96 -13.66
N ASP A 259 -3.61 -12.61 -14.64
CA ASP A 259 -2.16 -12.76 -14.51
C ASP A 259 -1.58 -11.68 -13.58
N GLU A 260 -2.11 -10.46 -13.66
CA GLU A 260 -1.75 -9.35 -12.77
C GLU A 260 -1.95 -9.69 -11.29
N HIS A 261 -3.06 -10.36 -10.93
CA HIS A 261 -3.32 -10.75 -9.54
C HIS A 261 -2.66 -12.08 -9.13
N ASN A 262 -2.46 -13.03 -10.04
CA ASN A 262 -1.97 -14.38 -9.67
C ASN A 262 -0.46 -14.58 -9.89
N VAL A 263 0.13 -13.90 -10.87
CA VAL A 263 1.54 -14.08 -11.26
C VAL A 263 2.41 -12.99 -10.66
N SER A 264 2.02 -11.74 -10.85
CA SER A 264 2.69 -10.52 -10.36
C SER A 264 1.95 -9.88 -9.18
N GLY A 265 1.10 -10.64 -8.51
CA GLY A 265 0.30 -10.18 -7.38
C GLY A 265 0.15 -11.24 -6.30
N PHE A 266 -0.36 -10.80 -5.15
CA PHE A 266 -0.63 -11.65 -4.00
C PHE A 266 -1.67 -10.97 -3.09
N ALA A 267 -2.21 -11.70 -2.12
CA ALA A 267 -3.10 -11.13 -1.11
C ALA A 267 -2.42 -11.12 0.26
N VAL A 268 -2.63 -10.06 1.01
CA VAL A 268 -2.17 -9.93 2.41
C VAL A 268 -3.33 -9.59 3.32
N ARG A 269 -3.30 -10.12 4.54
CA ARG A 269 -4.17 -9.73 5.65
C ARG A 269 -3.31 -9.25 6.81
N SER A 270 -3.60 -8.05 7.31
CA SER A 270 -2.93 -7.48 8.47
C SER A 270 -3.32 -8.14 9.79
N GLU A 271 -2.45 -7.99 10.79
CA GLU A 271 -2.76 -8.28 12.19
C GLU A 271 -3.69 -7.24 12.82
N THR A 272 -3.82 -6.05 12.23
CA THR A 272 -4.64 -4.94 12.75
C THR A 272 -5.59 -4.40 11.68
N ASN A 273 -6.21 -3.25 11.93
CA ASN A 273 -7.02 -2.50 10.97
C ASN A 273 -6.19 -1.68 9.96
N ALA A 274 -4.86 -1.83 9.94
CA ALA A 274 -3.97 -1.03 9.11
C ALA A 274 -2.84 -1.83 8.45
N ILE A 275 -2.35 -1.33 7.32
CA ILE A 275 -1.11 -1.78 6.65
C ILE A 275 -0.26 -0.56 6.33
N ARG A 276 1.02 -0.59 6.74
CA ARG A 276 2.05 0.32 6.24
C ARG A 276 2.83 -0.37 5.13
N PHE A 277 2.83 0.23 3.96
CA PHE A 277 3.47 -0.29 2.77
C PHE A 277 4.25 0.80 2.05
N ASP A 278 5.09 0.38 1.13
CA ASP A 278 5.75 1.28 0.19
C ASP A 278 5.57 0.77 -1.23
N PHE A 279 5.36 1.71 -2.16
CA PHE A 279 5.28 1.41 -3.58
C PHE A 279 6.31 2.22 -4.35
N THR A 280 7.10 1.53 -5.15
CA THR A 280 8.16 2.10 -5.97
C THR A 280 7.74 2.11 -7.43
N THR A 281 7.81 3.26 -8.09
CA THR A 281 7.54 3.41 -9.53
C THR A 281 8.84 3.51 -10.34
N THR A 282 8.76 3.51 -11.67
CA THR A 282 9.94 3.49 -12.57
C THR A 282 10.06 4.65 -13.56
N ALA A 283 9.40 5.77 -13.33
CA ALA A 283 9.22 6.88 -14.26
C ALA A 283 8.45 6.42 -15.51
N VAL A 284 7.12 6.42 -15.40
CA VAL A 284 6.11 5.74 -16.23
C VAL A 284 5.76 4.33 -15.72
N SER A 285 5.43 4.22 -14.44
CA SER A 285 4.74 3.05 -13.89
C SER A 285 3.82 3.43 -12.73
N GLY A 286 3.00 2.49 -12.26
CA GLY A 286 1.94 2.83 -11.34
C GLY A 286 1.15 1.62 -10.87
N GLY A 287 0.64 1.70 -9.64
CA GLY A 287 -0.14 0.63 -9.03
C GLY A 287 -1.55 1.10 -8.67
N LEU A 288 -2.52 0.19 -8.82
CA LEU A 288 -3.90 0.38 -8.38
C LEU A 288 -4.13 -0.30 -7.02
N PHE A 289 -4.59 0.46 -6.03
CA PHE A 289 -4.74 -0.03 -4.66
C PHE A 289 -6.18 0.12 -4.17
N GLY A 290 -6.85 -1.02 -4.03
CA GLY A 290 -8.06 -1.16 -3.23
C GLY A 290 -7.73 -1.60 -1.80
N PHE A 291 -8.63 -1.26 -0.86
CA PHE A 291 -8.54 -1.75 0.52
C PHE A 291 -9.78 -2.58 0.84
N TYR A 292 -9.55 -3.69 1.54
CA TYR A 292 -10.56 -4.73 1.72
C TYR A 292 -10.63 -5.19 3.17
N THR A 293 -11.66 -5.96 3.48
CA THR A 293 -11.69 -6.84 4.63
C THR A 293 -12.39 -8.13 4.27
N GLU A 294 -12.07 -9.22 4.98
CA GLU A 294 -12.86 -10.43 4.89
C GLU A 294 -14.12 -10.28 5.73
N THR A 295 -15.27 -10.30 5.08
CA THR A 295 -16.53 -10.34 5.80
C THR A 295 -16.80 -11.77 6.25
N PRO A 296 -17.07 -12.01 7.55
CA PRO A 296 -17.59 -13.30 7.95
C PRO A 296 -18.92 -13.52 7.23
N LYS A 297 -19.10 -14.70 6.59
CA LYS A 297 -20.44 -15.14 6.22
C LYS A 297 -21.29 -15.09 7.48
N ALA A 298 -22.44 -14.43 7.43
CA ALA A 298 -23.37 -14.45 8.55
C ALA A 298 -23.61 -15.91 8.94
N PRO A 299 -23.56 -16.28 10.24
CA PRO A 299 -23.85 -17.65 10.63
C PRO A 299 -25.24 -18.01 10.09
N GLU A 300 -25.30 -19.05 9.27
CA GLU A 300 -26.57 -19.60 8.84
C GLU A 300 -27.34 -19.99 10.10
N LYS A 301 -28.50 -19.36 10.33
CA LYS A 301 -29.42 -19.85 11.36
C LYS A 301 -29.75 -21.29 10.97
N GLN A 302 -29.30 -22.25 11.76
CA GLN A 302 -29.90 -23.58 11.70
C GLN A 302 -31.37 -23.42 12.11
N VAL A 303 -32.26 -23.66 11.14
CA VAL A 303 -33.71 -23.68 11.31
C VAL A 303 -34.13 -25.04 11.84
#